data_AF-A0A9E4YAN5-F1
#
_entry.id   AF-A0A9E4YAN5-F1
#
_cell.length_a   1.000
_cell.length_b   1.000
_cell.length_c   1.000
_cell.angle_alpha   90.00
_cell.angle_beta   90.00
_cell.angle_gamma   90.00
#
_symmetry.space_group_name_H-M   'P 1'
#
loop_
_entity.id
_entity.type
_entity.pdbx_description
1 polymer ?
#
loop_
_entity_poly.entity_id
_entity_poly.type
_entity_poly.pdbx_seq_one_letter_code
_entity_poly.pdbx_strand_id
1 'polypeptide(L)' 'KSLIARLQNKFKVSVAEVGDNDSWQLATIGAACVSNDERHANQVLAAIVNFVRRERLDAEILDVETEIIDGLS' A
#
# COMPACT_ATOMS: atom_id res chain seq x y z
N LYS A 1 -2.86 -10.42 -13.45
CA LYS A 1 -1.89 -10.22 -12.33
C LYS A 1 -2.65 -9.62 -11.16
N SER A 2 -2.40 -10.07 -9.93
CA SER A 2 -3.06 -9.54 -8.71
C SER A 2 -2.70 -8.07 -8.49
N LEU A 3 -3.52 -7.35 -7.70
CA LEU A 3 -3.23 -5.98 -7.28
C LEU A 3 -1.85 -5.88 -6.61
N ILE A 4 -1.52 -6.82 -5.72
CA ILE A 4 -0.22 -6.96 -5.05
C ILE A 4 0.93 -6.99 -6.07
N ALA A 5 0.86 -7.89 -7.06
CA ALA A 5 1.92 -8.01 -8.06
C ALA A 5 2.08 -6.73 -8.90
N ARG A 6 1.01 -5.96 -9.11
CA ARG A 6 1.07 -4.70 -9.86
C ARG A 6 1.71 -3.59 -9.04
N LEU A 7 1.36 -3.51 -7.75
CA LEU A 7 1.97 -2.57 -6.81
C LEU A 7 3.49 -2.81 -6.67
N GLN A 8 3.89 -4.06 -6.40
CA GLN A 8 5.31 -4.45 -6.31
C GLN A 8 6.09 -4.07 -7.56
N ASN A 9 5.55 -4.37 -8.75
CA ASN A 9 6.22 -4.07 -10.02
C ASN A 9 6.34 -2.57 -10.31
N LYS A 10 5.31 -1.79 -9.96
CA LYS A 10 5.22 -0.36 -10.30
C LYS A 10 6.02 0.53 -9.35
N PHE A 11 5.95 0.26 -8.05
CA PHE A 11 6.50 1.15 -7.03
C PHE A 11 7.75 0.62 -6.34
N LYS A 12 8.21 -0.61 -6.66
CA LYS A 12 9.39 -1.25 -6.05
C LYS A 12 9.28 -1.36 -4.53
N VAL A 13 8.08 -1.70 -4.07
CA VAL A 13 7.73 -1.83 -2.65
C VAL A 13 7.47 -3.29 -2.27
N SER A 14 7.62 -3.61 -1.00
CA SER A 14 7.11 -4.86 -0.42
C SER A 14 5.61 -4.70 -0.18
N VAL A 15 4.81 -5.67 -0.62
CA VAL A 15 3.34 -5.64 -0.49
C VAL A 15 2.82 -7.02 -0.19
N ALA A 16 1.88 -7.11 0.74
CA ALA A 16 1.19 -8.35 1.10
C ALA A 16 -0.25 -8.06 1.56
N GLU A 17 -1.09 -9.09 1.57
CA GLU A 17 -2.34 -9.10 2.32
C GLU A 17 -2.00 -9.41 3.78
N VAL A 18 -2.49 -8.59 4.71
CA VAL A 18 -2.06 -8.61 6.12
C VAL A 18 -3.22 -8.76 7.11
N GLY A 19 -4.45 -8.93 6.62
CA GLY A 19 -5.65 -9.09 7.44
C GLY A 19 -6.84 -9.62 6.66
N ASP A 20 -7.95 -9.86 7.37
CA ASP A 20 -9.27 -10.24 6.84
C ASP A 20 -9.38 -11.57 6.08
N ASN A 21 -8.51 -12.53 6.38
CA ASN A 21 -8.48 -13.85 5.73
C ASN A 21 -9.80 -14.66 5.79
N ASP A 22 -10.77 -14.27 6.62
CA ASP A 22 -12.05 -14.97 6.80
C ASP A 22 -13.25 -14.32 6.07
N SER A 23 -13.08 -13.14 5.44
CA SER A 23 -14.15 -12.46 4.69
C SER A 23 -13.71 -12.11 3.27
N TRP A 24 -14.27 -12.80 2.27
CA TRP A 24 -13.95 -12.57 0.85
C TRP A 24 -14.30 -11.17 0.32
N GLN A 25 -15.09 -10.40 1.09
CA GLN A 25 -15.51 -9.04 0.72
C GLN A 25 -14.55 -7.96 1.24
N LEU A 26 -13.63 -8.32 2.13
CA LEU A 26 -12.71 -7.39 2.77
C LEU A 26 -11.28 -7.88 2.54
N ALA A 27 -10.36 -6.95 2.33
CA ALA A 27 -8.95 -7.27 2.20
C ALA A 27 -8.13 -6.11 2.75
N THR A 28 -7.26 -6.40 3.71
CA THR A 28 -6.30 -5.43 4.22
C THR A 28 -4.95 -5.64 3.54
N ILE A 29 -4.45 -4.62 2.85
CA ILE A 29 -3.18 -4.67 2.12
C ILE A 29 -2.14 -3.84 2.88
N GLY A 30 -1.04 -4.47 3.26
CA GLY A 30 0.14 -3.80 3.79
C GLY A 30 1.15 -3.50 2.68
N ALA A 31 1.72 -2.30 2.68
CA ALA A 31 2.81 -1.92 1.79
C ALA A 31 3.93 -1.22 2.57
N ALA A 32 5.18 -1.57 2.28
CA ALA A 32 6.36 -0.99 2.91
C ALA A 32 7.41 -0.59 1.87
N CYS A 33 8.04 0.55 2.09
CA CYS A 33 9.18 1.02 1.32
C CYS A 33 10.31 1.46 2.27
N VAL A 34 11.54 1.46 1.76
CA VAL A 34 12.70 2.01 2.46
C VAL A 34 13.22 3.17 1.63
N SER A 35 13.44 4.32 2.28
CA SER A 35 14.00 5.50 1.63
C SER A 35 14.93 6.23 2.60
N ASN A 36 15.88 6.97 2.05
CA ASN A 36 16.72 7.92 2.77
C ASN A 36 16.11 9.33 2.83
N ASP A 37 14.93 9.54 2.24
CA ASP A 37 14.18 10.79 2.26
C ASP A 37 12.72 10.49 2.64
N GLU A 38 12.30 11.00 3.79
CA GLU A 38 10.94 10.89 4.29
C GLU A 38 9.91 11.42 3.29
N ARG A 39 10.23 12.50 2.56
CA ARG A 39 9.32 13.07 1.55
C ARG A 39 9.14 12.10 0.39
N HIS A 40 10.21 11.42 0.00
CA HIS A 40 10.14 10.40 -1.04
C HIS A 40 9.28 9.20 -0.58
N ALA A 41 9.47 8.72 0.65
CA ALA A 41 8.65 7.65 1.23
C ALA A 41 7.15 8.04 1.21
N ASN A 42 6.82 9.23 1.73
CA ASN A 42 5.46 9.78 1.70
C ASN A 42 4.86 9.82 0.29
N GLN A 43 5.62 10.33 -0.69
CA GLN A 43 5.15 10.41 -2.08
C GLN A 43 4.85 9.03 -2.67
N VAL A 44 5.68 8.03 -2.37
CA VAL A 44 5.45 6.64 -2.82
C VAL A 44 4.19 6.07 -2.19
N LEU A 45 3.99 6.23 -0.88
CA LEU A 45 2.80 5.74 -0.17
C LEU A 45 1.52 6.41 -0.67
N ALA A 46 1.53 7.73 -0.85
CA ALA A 46 0.40 8.46 -1.45
C ALA A 46 0.11 8.01 -2.90
N ALA A 47 1.14 7.72 -3.69
CA ALA A 47 0.98 7.22 -5.06
C ALA A 47 0.39 5.81 -5.09
N ILE A 48 0.72 4.95 -4.13
CA ILE A 48 0.13 3.62 -3.96
C ILE A 48 -1.36 3.72 -3.69
N VAL A 49 -1.77 4.54 -2.71
CA VAL A 49 -3.19 4.75 -2.36
C VAL A 49 -3.98 5.24 -3.57
N ASN A 50 -3.46 6.26 -4.26
CA ASN A 50 -4.08 6.80 -5.47
C ASN A 50 -4.19 5.77 -6.60
N PHE A 51 -3.18 4.89 -6.74
CA PHE A 51 -3.21 3.82 -7.72
C PHE A 51 -4.29 2.78 -7.39
N VAL A 52 -4.40 2.35 -6.12
CA VAL A 52 -5.45 1.42 -5.69
C VAL A 52 -6.83 1.97 -5.99
N ARG A 53 -7.10 3.24 -5.63
CA ARG A 53 -8.39 3.93 -5.92
C ARG A 53 -8.77 3.93 -7.40
N ARG A 54 -7.79 4.07 -8.29
CA ARG A 54 -8.04 4.12 -9.74
C ARG A 54 -8.23 2.75 -10.37
N GLU A 55 -7.58 1.73 -9.81
CA GLU A 55 -7.50 0.40 -10.40
C GLU A 55 -8.62 -0.53 -9.95
N ARG A 56 -9.17 -0.29 -8.76
CA ARG A 56 -10.30 -1.02 -8.22
C ARG A 56 -11.53 -0.13 -8.23
N LEU A 57 -12.12 0.03 -9.41
CA LEU A 57 -13.41 0.72 -9.57
C LEU A 57 -14.57 -0.07 -8.96
N ASP A 58 -14.33 -1.35 -8.67
CA ASP A 58 -15.25 -2.33 -8.10
C ASP A 58 -15.13 -2.48 -6.58
N ALA A 59 -14.17 -1.79 -5.93
CA ALA A 59 -13.97 -1.84 -4.49
C ALA A 59 -13.79 -0.44 -3.89
N GLU A 60 -14.33 -0.25 -2.68
CA GLU A 60 -14.17 0.99 -1.92
C GLU A 60 -12.97 0.87 -0.97
N ILE A 61 -12.21 1.96 -0.83
CA ILE A 61 -11.21 2.06 0.24
C ILE A 61 -11.92 2.58 1.49
N LEU A 62 -12.03 1.72 2.49
CA LEU A 62 -12.68 2.05 3.77
C LEU A 62 -11.76 2.89 4.67
N ASP A 63 -10.47 2.57 4.70
CA ASP A 63 -9.49 3.25 5.53
C ASP A 63 -8.08 3.21 4.93
N VAL A 64 -7.23 4.16 5.35
CA VAL A 64 -5.81 4.26 4.98
C VAL A 64 -5.02 4.79 6.18
N GLU A 65 -4.18 3.93 6.73
CA GLU A 65 -3.18 4.33 7.72
C GLU A 65 -1.79 4.41 7.08
N THR A 66 -0.95 5.31 7.58
CA THR A 66 0.44 5.46 7.14
C THR A 66 1.30 5.81 8.35
N GLU A 67 2.39 5.06 8.51
CA GLU A 67 3.39 5.28 9.53
C GLU A 67 4.77 5.40 8.86
N ILE A 68 5.59 6.30 9.41
CA ILE A 68 6.99 6.45 9.01
C ILE A 68 7.83 6.18 10.25
N ILE A 69 8.69 5.18 10.14
CA ILE A 69 9.64 4.83 11.18
C ILE A 69 11.00 5.37 10.76
N ASP A 70 11.54 6.31 11.53
CA ASP A 70 12.90 6.78 11.36
C ASP A 70 13.86 6.06 12.32
N GLY A 71 15.14 6.02 11.96
CA GLY A 71 16.17 5.38 12.79
C GLY A 71 16.73 6.28 13.90
N LEU A 72 16.13 7.45 14.14
CA LEU A 72 16.60 8.44 15.13
C LEU A 72 15.64 8.56 16.33
N SER A 73 14.61 7.72 16.39
CA SER A 73 13.67 7.59 17.51
C SER A 73 14.30 7.07 18.80
#